data_AF-A0A349CXS0-F1
#
_entry.id   AF-A0A349CXS0-F1
#
_cell.length_a   1.000
_cell.length_b   1.000
_cell.length_c   1.000
_cell.angle_alpha   90.00
_cell.angle_beta   90.00
_cell.angle_gamma   90.00
#
_symmetry.space_group_name_H-M   'P 1'
#
loop_
_entity.id
_entity.type
_entity.pdbx_description
1 polymer ?
#
loop_
_entity_poly.entity_id
_entity_poly.type
_entity_poly.pdbx_seq_one_letter_code
_entity_poly.pdbx_strand_id
1 'polypeptide(L)'
;MSSSPVRAEPADLELALRIADAADAVTMARFDAADLDVQLKPDHSHVTEADLATERAIRGILAAERPDDGVYGEEFGVTGDSTRQWIIDPIDGTANYLKGIPMWATLIALAVDGVPTVGVVAQPALGRRWWGATGHGAWTNSPAGDRRIRVSDVSDVSEASVSFQSIGQWRDYGRLDALERVTSAAWRDRGYGDAWPYMLLAEGRLEFVAEFDVKRYDIAALIPIVREAGGEFTDIDGGDGLDALSSLATNGRLHRPFLDLIHDRLPETP
;
A
#
# COMPACT_ATOMS: atom_id res chain seq x y z
N MET A 1 0.93 10.76 26.95
CA MET A 1 0.02 9.64 27.28
C MET A 1 -0.37 9.03 25.95
N SER A 2 0.25 7.91 25.55
CA SER A 2 -0.12 7.24 24.31
C SER A 2 -1.43 6.49 24.56
N SER A 3 -2.53 6.92 23.95
CA SER A 3 -3.72 6.08 23.90
C SER A 3 -3.34 4.80 23.17
N SER A 4 -3.61 3.64 23.76
CA SER A 4 -3.52 2.38 23.02
C SER A 4 -4.38 2.50 21.76
N PRO A 5 -3.88 2.07 20.59
CA PRO A 5 -4.63 2.19 19.36
C PRO A 5 -5.96 1.44 19.52
N VAL A 6 -7.05 2.06 19.06
CA VAL A 6 -8.38 1.47 19.11
C VAL A 6 -8.35 0.22 18.23
N ARG A 7 -8.69 -0.93 18.82
CA ARG A 7 -8.77 -2.20 18.10
C ARG A 7 -9.82 -2.09 17.00
N ALA A 8 -9.51 -2.56 15.80
CA ALA A 8 -10.46 -2.53 14.68
C ALA A 8 -11.64 -3.48 14.94
N GLU A 9 -12.82 -3.14 14.43
CA GLU A 9 -14.00 -4.02 14.51
C GLU A 9 -13.89 -5.17 13.49
N PRO A 10 -14.08 -6.44 13.88
CA PRO A 10 -14.01 -7.58 12.95
C PRO A 10 -14.94 -7.45 11.74
N ALA A 11 -16.13 -6.88 11.95
CA ALA A 11 -17.13 -6.67 10.90
C ALA A 11 -16.67 -5.71 9.80
N ASP A 12 -15.76 -4.78 10.11
CA ASP A 12 -15.20 -3.86 9.11
C ASP A 12 -14.18 -4.57 8.22
N LEU A 13 -13.35 -5.45 8.79
CA LEU A 13 -12.44 -6.30 8.01
C LEU A 13 -13.22 -7.28 7.11
N GLU A 14 -14.27 -7.91 7.64
CA GLU A 14 -15.14 -8.79 6.85
C GLU A 14 -15.81 -8.06 5.68
N LEU A 15 -16.25 -6.82 5.91
CA LEU A 15 -16.79 -5.96 4.85
C LEU A 15 -15.70 -5.60 3.81
N ALA A 16 -14.51 -5.20 4.24
CA ALA A 16 -13.40 -4.89 3.34
C ALA A 16 -13.04 -6.06 2.42
N LEU A 17 -13.05 -7.30 2.95
CA LEU A 17 -12.80 -8.51 2.15
C LEU A 17 -13.89 -8.78 1.11
N ARG A 18 -15.17 -8.56 1.45
CA ARG A 18 -16.28 -8.68 0.47
C ARG A 18 -16.25 -7.59 -0.59
N ILE A 19 -15.84 -6.38 -0.21
CA ILE A 19 -15.62 -5.28 -1.17
C ILE A 19 -14.51 -5.68 -2.15
N ALA A 20 -13.42 -6.29 -1.65
CA ALA A 20 -12.35 -6.80 -2.51
C ALA A 20 -12.84 -7.90 -3.46
N ASP A 21 -13.73 -8.81 -3.03
CA ASP A 21 -14.33 -9.82 -3.93
C ASP A 21 -15.13 -9.18 -5.07
N ALA A 22 -15.88 -8.11 -4.78
CA ALA A 22 -16.61 -7.37 -5.80
C ALA A 22 -15.65 -6.62 -6.74
N ALA A 23 -14.60 -6.02 -6.22
CA ALA A 23 -13.57 -5.33 -7.00
C ALA A 23 -12.83 -6.29 -7.94
N ASP A 24 -12.42 -7.46 -7.45
CA ASP A 24 -11.75 -8.50 -8.24
C ASP A 24 -12.59 -8.90 -9.46
N ALA A 25 -13.91 -9.06 -9.29
CA ALA A 25 -14.80 -9.41 -10.39
C ALA A 25 -14.86 -8.32 -11.47
N VAL A 26 -14.86 -7.04 -11.08
CA VAL A 26 -14.94 -5.91 -12.02
C VAL A 26 -13.62 -5.68 -12.72
N THR A 27 -12.50 -5.64 -11.98
CA THR A 27 -11.17 -5.41 -12.54
C THR A 27 -10.76 -6.55 -13.47
N MET A 28 -10.99 -7.82 -13.10
CA MET A 28 -10.62 -8.95 -13.96
C MET A 28 -11.51 -9.11 -15.20
N ALA A 29 -12.73 -8.58 -15.20
CA ALA A 29 -13.59 -8.59 -16.39
C ALA A 29 -13.05 -7.71 -17.53
N ARG A 30 -12.15 -6.76 -17.21
CA ARG A 30 -11.59 -5.78 -18.15
C ARG A 30 -10.08 -5.88 -18.32
N PHE A 31 -9.39 -6.64 -17.48
CA PHE A 31 -7.95 -6.80 -17.56
C PHE A 31 -7.56 -7.53 -18.86
N ASP A 32 -6.59 -6.98 -19.59
CA ASP A 32 -6.12 -7.48 -20.90
C ASP A 32 -7.19 -7.45 -22.02
N ALA A 33 -8.27 -6.67 -21.83
CA ALA A 33 -9.26 -6.42 -22.88
C ALA A 33 -8.67 -5.56 -24.01
N ALA A 34 -8.87 -6.00 -25.26
CA ALA A 34 -8.31 -5.32 -26.44
C ALA A 34 -8.96 -3.94 -26.73
N ASP A 35 -10.15 -3.69 -26.20
CA ASP A 35 -10.97 -2.49 -26.40
C ASP A 35 -11.11 -1.65 -25.13
N LEU A 36 -10.15 -1.75 -24.21
CA LEU A 36 -10.16 -1.02 -22.94
C LEU A 36 -10.27 0.50 -23.15
N ASP A 37 -11.33 1.08 -22.57
CA ASP A 37 -11.54 2.51 -22.29
C ASP A 37 -10.35 3.20 -21.60
N VAL A 38 -9.56 4.07 -22.25
CA VAL A 38 -8.43 4.79 -21.58
C VAL A 38 -8.54 6.30 -21.76
N GLN A 39 -8.53 7.01 -20.65
CA GLN A 39 -8.59 8.47 -20.59
C GLN A 39 -7.37 9.04 -19.85
N LEU A 40 -7.01 10.28 -20.16
CA LEU A 40 -5.96 11.01 -19.44
C LEU A 40 -6.60 12.01 -18.48
N LYS A 41 -6.20 11.94 -17.20
CA LYS A 41 -6.54 12.93 -16.18
C LYS A 41 -5.78 14.25 -16.44
N PRO A 42 -6.20 15.39 -15.85
CA PRO A 42 -5.54 16.69 -16.04
C PRO A 42 -4.07 16.74 -15.63
N ASP A 43 -3.64 15.85 -14.73
CA ASP A 43 -2.25 15.69 -14.28
C ASP A 43 -1.44 14.70 -15.13
N HIS A 44 -1.99 14.26 -16.27
CA HIS A 44 -1.43 13.29 -17.20
C HIS A 44 -1.33 11.84 -16.69
N SER A 45 -1.90 11.54 -15.52
CA SER A 45 -2.13 10.14 -15.13
C SER A 45 -3.22 9.51 -16.00
N HIS A 46 -3.20 8.18 -16.13
CA HIS A 46 -4.21 7.46 -16.89
C HIS A 46 -5.32 6.99 -15.96
N VAL A 47 -6.55 6.94 -16.49
CA VAL A 47 -7.70 6.28 -15.87
C VAL A 47 -8.39 5.44 -16.91
N THR A 48 -8.88 4.28 -16.50
CA THR A 48 -9.64 3.38 -17.36
C THR A 48 -11.11 3.35 -16.97
N GLU A 49 -11.94 2.86 -17.89
CA GLU A 49 -13.33 2.54 -17.55
C GLU A 49 -13.44 1.47 -16.43
N ALA A 50 -12.40 0.65 -16.24
CA ALA A 50 -12.33 -0.35 -15.18
C ALA A 50 -12.14 0.30 -13.80
N ASP A 51 -11.27 1.32 -13.69
CA ASP A 51 -11.08 2.11 -12.45
C ASP A 51 -12.42 2.69 -11.98
N LEU A 52 -13.10 3.40 -12.88
CA LEU A 52 -14.37 4.04 -12.61
C LEU A 52 -15.47 3.04 -12.26
N ALA A 53 -15.50 1.88 -12.92
CA ALA A 53 -16.48 0.83 -12.64
C ALA A 53 -16.26 0.16 -11.29
N THR A 54 -15.00 -0.12 -10.95
CA THR A 54 -14.60 -0.71 -9.68
C THR A 54 -14.94 0.23 -8.53
N GLU A 55 -14.57 1.52 -8.60
CA GLU A 55 -14.91 2.45 -7.52
C GLU A 55 -16.43 2.62 -7.33
N ARG A 56 -17.21 2.64 -8.43
CA ARG A 56 -18.68 2.66 -8.33
C ARG A 56 -19.24 1.42 -7.64
N ALA A 57 -18.71 0.23 -7.94
CA ALA A 57 -19.14 -1.01 -7.30
C ALA A 57 -18.85 -0.99 -5.80
N ILE A 58 -17.64 -0.57 -5.42
CA ILE A 58 -17.22 -0.43 -4.02
C ILE A 58 -18.12 0.58 -3.28
N ARG A 59 -18.29 1.78 -3.84
CA ARG A 59 -19.16 2.83 -3.26
C ARG A 59 -20.61 2.38 -3.12
N GLY A 60 -21.13 1.58 -4.06
CA GLY A 60 -22.48 1.03 -3.99
C GLY A 60 -22.69 0.11 -2.78
N ILE A 61 -21.71 -0.75 -2.49
CA ILE A 61 -21.73 -1.62 -1.31
C ILE A 61 -21.65 -0.78 -0.03
N LEU A 62 -20.72 0.17 0.03
CA LEU A 62 -20.54 1.05 1.19
C LEU A 62 -21.78 1.90 1.47
N ALA A 63 -22.41 2.48 0.45
CA ALA A 63 -23.64 3.26 0.62
C ALA A 63 -24.81 2.43 1.17
N ALA A 64 -24.86 1.12 0.87
CA ALA A 64 -25.89 0.23 1.36
C ALA A 64 -25.63 -0.26 2.80
N GLU A 65 -24.37 -0.54 3.15
CA GLU A 65 -24.02 -1.22 4.40
C GLU A 65 -23.39 -0.31 5.47
N ARG A 66 -22.85 0.83 5.07
CA ARG A 66 -22.20 1.85 5.91
C ARG A 66 -22.56 3.26 5.42
N PRO A 67 -23.86 3.63 5.37
CA PRO A 67 -24.30 4.92 4.82
C PRO A 67 -23.76 6.16 5.57
N ASP A 68 -23.31 5.98 6.83
CA ASP A 68 -22.79 7.06 7.69
C ASP A 68 -21.25 7.19 7.64
N ASP A 69 -20.55 6.25 7.00
CA ASP A 69 -19.10 6.33 6.81
C ASP A 69 -18.78 7.25 5.60
N GLY A 70 -17.70 8.02 5.69
CA GLY A 70 -17.16 8.76 4.56
C GLY A 70 -16.45 7.84 3.57
N VAL A 71 -16.28 8.28 2.33
CA VAL A 71 -15.48 7.57 1.32
C VAL A 71 -14.58 8.56 0.59
N TYR A 72 -13.28 8.29 0.58
CA TYR A 72 -12.29 8.95 -0.25
C TYR A 72 -11.74 7.94 -1.26
N GLY A 73 -12.13 8.09 -2.53
CA GLY A 73 -11.60 7.28 -3.61
C GLY A 73 -10.72 8.11 -4.54
N GLU A 74 -9.78 7.47 -5.21
CA GLU A 74 -8.93 8.11 -6.22
C GLU A 74 -9.76 8.81 -7.31
N GLU A 75 -10.79 8.16 -7.83
CA GLU A 75 -11.46 8.60 -9.05
C GLU A 75 -12.62 9.57 -8.82
N PHE A 76 -13.41 9.34 -7.77
CA PHE A 76 -14.55 10.20 -7.45
C PHE A 76 -14.32 11.13 -6.25
N GLY A 77 -13.11 11.14 -5.69
CA GLY A 77 -12.73 12.02 -4.59
C GLY A 77 -13.48 11.71 -3.29
N VAL A 78 -13.82 12.76 -2.53
CA VAL A 78 -14.40 12.62 -1.19
C VAL A 78 -15.93 12.74 -1.22
N THR A 79 -16.61 11.83 -0.53
CA THR A 79 -18.04 11.90 -0.22
C THR A 79 -18.27 11.65 1.26
N GLY A 80 -19.11 12.48 1.88
CA GLY A 80 -19.36 12.43 3.33
C GLY A 80 -18.25 13.10 4.14
N ASP A 81 -18.59 13.50 5.35
CA ASP A 81 -17.67 14.04 6.36
C ASP A 81 -17.92 13.28 7.65
N SER A 82 -17.02 12.35 7.98
CA SER A 82 -17.19 11.39 9.06
C SER A 82 -15.82 11.02 9.63
N THR A 83 -15.80 10.68 10.92
CA THR A 83 -14.60 10.17 11.59
C THR A 83 -14.16 8.83 11.04
N ARG A 84 -15.10 8.06 10.48
CA ARG A 84 -14.84 6.80 9.79
C ARG A 84 -14.83 7.07 8.29
N GLN A 85 -13.72 6.80 7.63
CA GLN A 85 -13.55 7.05 6.19
C GLN A 85 -12.93 5.84 5.50
N TRP A 86 -13.64 5.31 4.51
CA TRP A 86 -13.10 4.31 3.60
C TRP A 86 -12.20 5.00 2.58
N ILE A 87 -10.98 4.50 2.39
CA ILE A 87 -10.01 5.06 1.45
C ILE A 87 -9.75 3.98 0.39
N ILE A 88 -9.98 4.32 -0.88
CA ILE A 88 -10.03 3.36 -1.99
C ILE A 88 -9.11 3.79 -3.12
N ASP A 89 -8.24 2.87 -3.55
CA ASP A 89 -7.63 2.88 -4.87
C ASP A 89 -8.19 1.68 -5.66
N PRO A 90 -8.96 1.91 -6.72
CA PRO A 90 -9.53 0.84 -7.53
C PRO A 90 -8.49 -0.03 -8.25
N ILE A 91 -7.42 0.58 -8.79
CA ILE A 91 -6.34 -0.09 -9.54
C ILE A 91 -5.03 0.69 -9.35
N ASP A 92 -4.33 0.37 -8.27
CA ASP A 92 -2.94 0.74 -8.05
C ASP A 92 -2.06 0.06 -9.09
N GLY A 93 -1.18 0.82 -9.75
CA GLY A 93 -0.40 0.37 -10.89
C GLY A 93 -1.19 0.36 -12.21
N THR A 94 -2.06 1.34 -12.46
CA THR A 94 -2.83 1.49 -13.72
C THR A 94 -1.95 1.35 -14.98
N ALA A 95 -0.70 1.82 -14.94
CA ALA A 95 0.24 1.68 -16.06
C ALA A 95 0.60 0.21 -16.37
N ASN A 96 0.65 -0.65 -15.35
CA ASN A 96 0.82 -2.09 -15.51
C ASN A 96 -0.48 -2.73 -16.04
N TYR A 97 -1.62 -2.34 -15.49
CA TYR A 97 -2.94 -2.80 -15.94
C TYR A 97 -3.16 -2.56 -17.44
N LEU A 98 -2.87 -1.34 -17.91
CA LEU A 98 -2.97 -0.93 -19.31
C LEU A 98 -2.09 -1.75 -20.27
N LYS A 99 -1.00 -2.31 -19.77
CA LYS A 99 -0.02 -3.07 -20.56
C LYS A 99 -0.22 -4.58 -20.44
N GLY A 100 -1.28 -5.04 -19.76
CA GLY A 100 -1.49 -6.45 -19.46
C GLY A 100 -0.45 -7.05 -18.51
N ILE A 101 0.30 -6.21 -17.79
CA ILE A 101 1.29 -6.65 -16.79
C ILE A 101 0.52 -6.95 -15.50
N PRO A 102 0.62 -8.15 -14.91
CA PRO A 102 -0.22 -8.56 -13.79
C PRO A 102 0.25 -8.02 -12.42
N MET A 103 0.97 -6.90 -12.40
CA MET A 103 1.48 -6.24 -11.19
C MET A 103 0.67 -4.98 -10.91
N TRP A 104 -0.59 -5.16 -10.51
CA TRP A 104 -1.51 -4.11 -10.09
C TRP A 104 -2.38 -4.64 -8.97
N ALA A 105 -3.00 -3.76 -8.18
CA ALA A 105 -3.81 -4.16 -7.03
C ALA A 105 -5.04 -3.26 -6.85
N THR A 106 -6.08 -3.78 -6.20
CA THR A 106 -7.09 -2.93 -5.56
C THR A 106 -6.69 -2.72 -4.10
N LEU A 107 -6.70 -1.46 -3.64
CA LEU A 107 -6.37 -1.08 -2.27
C LEU A 107 -7.62 -0.57 -1.55
N ILE A 108 -7.95 -1.18 -0.42
CA ILE A 108 -9.13 -0.83 0.38
C ILE A 108 -8.68 -0.63 1.81
N ALA A 109 -8.94 0.55 2.36
CA ALA A 109 -8.67 0.85 3.76
C ALA A 109 -9.89 1.42 4.46
N LEU A 110 -9.94 1.26 5.79
CA LEU A 110 -10.79 2.05 6.67
C LEU A 110 -9.92 2.82 7.65
N ALA A 111 -10.02 4.14 7.60
CA ALA A 111 -9.42 5.03 8.57
C ALA A 111 -10.46 5.47 9.62
N VAL A 112 -10.07 5.50 10.89
CA VAL A 112 -10.85 6.04 12.00
C VAL A 112 -10.06 7.16 12.64
N ASP A 113 -10.64 8.35 12.72
CA ASP A 113 -9.98 9.58 13.18
C ASP A 113 -8.66 9.86 12.41
N GLY A 114 -8.67 9.58 11.11
CA GLY A 114 -7.51 9.76 10.22
C GLY A 114 -6.43 8.66 10.31
N VAL A 115 -6.61 7.65 11.17
CA VAL A 115 -5.66 6.54 11.33
C VAL A 115 -6.17 5.30 10.60
N PRO A 116 -5.42 4.74 9.63
CA PRO A 116 -5.79 3.48 8.97
C PRO A 116 -5.81 2.31 9.97
N THR A 117 -6.98 1.69 10.14
CA THR A 117 -7.20 0.59 11.11
C THR A 117 -7.47 -0.75 10.44
N VAL A 118 -7.95 -0.75 9.19
CA VAL A 118 -8.19 -1.94 8.35
C VAL A 118 -7.56 -1.68 6.99
N GLY A 119 -6.90 -2.68 6.42
CA GLY A 119 -6.36 -2.64 5.07
C GLY A 119 -6.50 -3.98 4.38
N VAL A 120 -6.85 -3.94 3.10
CA VAL A 120 -6.90 -5.08 2.17
C VAL A 120 -6.19 -4.66 0.88
N VAL A 121 -5.28 -5.52 0.42
CA VAL A 121 -4.61 -5.41 -0.87
C VAL A 121 -4.95 -6.65 -1.67
N ALA A 122 -5.61 -6.50 -2.81
CA ALA A 122 -6.03 -7.60 -3.67
C ALA A 122 -5.32 -7.52 -5.03
N GLN A 123 -4.59 -8.57 -5.38
CA GLN A 123 -3.93 -8.76 -6.69
C GLN A 123 -4.54 -9.98 -7.40
N PRO A 124 -5.74 -9.84 -7.99
CA PRO A 124 -6.46 -10.97 -8.54
C PRO A 124 -5.75 -11.59 -9.75
N ALA A 125 -5.00 -10.81 -10.55
CA ALA A 125 -4.20 -11.33 -11.65
C ALA A 125 -3.10 -12.31 -11.20
N LEU A 126 -2.65 -12.21 -9.94
CA LEU A 126 -1.70 -13.14 -9.31
C LEU A 126 -2.40 -14.16 -8.38
N GLY A 127 -3.71 -14.06 -8.21
CA GLY A 127 -4.48 -14.87 -7.25
C GLY A 127 -4.07 -14.64 -5.79
N ARG A 128 -3.57 -13.44 -5.47
CA ARG A 128 -3.07 -13.10 -4.13
C ARG A 128 -3.89 -11.98 -3.49
N ARG A 129 -4.05 -12.08 -2.18
CA ARG A 129 -4.67 -11.08 -1.32
C ARG A 129 -3.95 -11.03 0.02
N TRP A 130 -3.84 -9.84 0.57
CA TRP A 130 -3.28 -9.56 1.89
C TRP A 130 -4.26 -8.67 2.66
N TRP A 131 -4.32 -8.86 3.96
CA TRP A 131 -5.17 -8.05 4.81
C TRP A 131 -4.61 -7.94 6.22
N GLY A 132 -4.99 -6.88 6.91
CA GLY A 132 -4.58 -6.60 8.28
C GLY A 132 -5.53 -5.63 8.94
N ALA A 133 -5.70 -5.78 10.25
CA ALA A 133 -6.51 -4.87 11.03
C ALA A 133 -5.92 -4.71 12.43
N THR A 134 -6.00 -3.49 12.99
CA THR A 134 -5.39 -3.15 14.28
C THR A 134 -5.81 -4.14 15.38
N GLY A 135 -4.84 -4.88 15.91
CA GLY A 135 -5.04 -5.89 16.96
C GLY A 135 -5.55 -7.26 16.47
N HIS A 136 -5.49 -7.55 15.17
CA HIS A 136 -5.94 -8.83 14.58
C HIS A 136 -4.87 -9.54 13.73
N GLY A 137 -3.68 -8.97 13.63
CA GLY A 137 -2.58 -9.49 12.82
C GLY A 137 -2.76 -9.22 11.32
N ALA A 138 -1.68 -9.46 10.58
CA ALA A 138 -1.67 -9.45 9.13
C ALA A 138 -1.68 -10.88 8.57
N TRP A 139 -2.31 -11.04 7.42
CA TRP A 139 -2.62 -12.33 6.81
C TRP A 139 -2.51 -12.27 5.29
N THR A 140 -2.36 -13.43 4.65
CA THR A 140 -2.43 -13.59 3.19
C THR A 140 -3.10 -14.92 2.85
N ASN A 141 -3.74 -14.98 1.69
CA ASN A 141 -4.26 -16.23 1.14
C ASN A 141 -3.12 -17.07 0.54
N SER A 142 -3.33 -18.38 0.51
CA SER A 142 -2.45 -19.30 -0.21
C SER A 142 -3.22 -20.53 -0.68
N PRO A 143 -2.67 -21.35 -1.59
CA PRO A 143 -3.30 -22.62 -1.97
C PRO A 143 -3.54 -23.58 -0.78
N ALA A 144 -2.81 -23.42 0.32
CA ALA A 144 -2.96 -24.21 1.54
C ALA A 144 -3.97 -23.60 2.54
N GLY A 145 -4.62 -22.50 2.17
CA GLY A 145 -5.47 -21.69 3.04
C GLY A 145 -4.78 -20.42 3.54
N ASP A 146 -5.53 -19.66 4.32
CA ASP A 146 -5.06 -18.38 4.86
C ASP A 146 -4.00 -18.60 5.93
N ARG A 147 -2.98 -17.74 5.93
CA ARG A 147 -1.88 -17.81 6.89
C ARG A 147 -1.52 -16.44 7.41
N ARG A 148 -1.10 -16.40 8.68
CA ARG A 148 -0.55 -15.19 9.28
C ARG A 148 0.81 -14.87 8.68
N ILE A 149 1.11 -13.59 8.50
CA ILE A 149 2.39 -13.10 7.96
C ILE A 149 3.12 -12.27 9.00
N ARG A 150 4.45 -12.17 8.83
CA ARG A 150 5.34 -11.35 9.65
C ARG A 150 6.51 -10.87 8.80
N VAL A 151 7.01 -9.68 9.13
CA VAL A 151 8.26 -9.16 8.57
C VAL A 151 9.46 -10.04 8.94
N SER A 152 10.59 -9.83 8.28
CA SER A 152 11.82 -10.58 8.53
C SER A 152 12.50 -10.17 9.84
N ASP A 153 13.41 -11.01 10.33
CA ASP A 153 14.26 -10.72 11.48
C ASP A 153 15.65 -10.17 11.10
N VAL A 154 15.88 -9.86 9.82
CA VAL A 154 17.17 -9.32 9.33
C VAL A 154 17.53 -8.03 10.06
N SER A 155 18.76 -7.94 10.56
CA SER A 155 19.21 -6.82 11.40
C SER A 155 20.48 -6.14 10.89
N ASP A 156 21.00 -6.54 9.74
CA ASP A 156 22.13 -5.91 9.07
C ASP A 156 21.68 -5.44 7.68
N VAL A 157 21.96 -4.17 7.34
CA VAL A 157 21.61 -3.62 6.02
C VAL A 157 22.30 -4.39 4.91
N SER A 158 23.52 -4.90 5.12
CA SER A 158 24.25 -5.67 4.12
C SER A 158 23.65 -7.03 3.78
N GLU A 159 22.65 -7.49 4.54
CA GLU A 159 21.85 -8.69 4.28
C GLU A 159 20.46 -8.38 3.71
N ALA A 160 20.08 -7.10 3.67
CA ALA A 160 18.74 -6.66 3.30
C ALA A 160 18.47 -6.79 1.79
N SER A 161 17.25 -7.20 1.45
CA SER A 161 16.66 -7.04 0.13
C SER A 161 15.74 -5.81 0.11
N VAL A 162 16.00 -4.89 -0.82
CA VAL A 162 15.33 -3.59 -0.89
C VAL A 162 14.52 -3.47 -2.18
N SER A 163 13.39 -2.76 -2.12
CA SER A 163 12.62 -2.36 -3.28
C SER A 163 12.36 -0.86 -3.33
N PHE A 164 12.17 -0.35 -4.53
CA PHE A 164 11.74 1.03 -4.80
C PHE A 164 10.79 1.05 -6.01
N GLN A 165 10.24 2.21 -6.33
CA GLN A 165 9.49 2.45 -7.57
C GLN A 165 10.42 2.53 -8.80
N SER A 166 10.69 3.74 -9.30
CA SER A 166 11.59 3.99 -10.42
C SER A 166 12.76 4.91 -10.06
N ILE A 167 13.91 4.72 -10.72
CA ILE A 167 15.07 5.63 -10.60
C ILE A 167 14.69 7.06 -11.02
N GLY A 168 13.77 7.20 -11.99
CA GLY A 168 13.26 8.49 -12.46
C GLY A 168 12.64 9.31 -11.34
N GLN A 169 11.67 8.75 -10.62
CA GLN A 169 10.98 9.48 -9.55
C GLN A 169 11.93 9.82 -8.38
N TRP A 170 12.85 8.92 -8.03
CA TRP A 170 13.88 9.23 -7.02
C TRP A 170 14.77 10.40 -7.44
N ARG A 171 15.09 10.52 -8.74
CA ARG A 171 15.82 11.68 -9.28
C ARG A 171 14.98 12.95 -9.22
N ASP A 172 13.71 12.87 -9.62
CA ASP A 172 12.81 14.03 -9.68
C ASP A 172 12.55 14.64 -8.29
N TYR A 173 12.59 13.81 -7.24
CA TYR A 173 12.53 14.24 -5.85
C TYR A 173 13.90 14.61 -5.24
N GLY A 174 14.99 14.62 -6.02
CA GLY A 174 16.32 14.99 -5.54
C GLY A 174 16.92 13.99 -4.55
N ARG A 175 16.56 12.71 -4.67
CA ARG A 175 16.96 11.62 -3.76
C ARG A 175 17.78 10.53 -4.45
N LEU A 176 18.29 10.78 -5.65
CA LEU A 176 19.08 9.80 -6.41
C LEU A 176 20.32 9.32 -5.62
N ASP A 177 21.06 10.23 -4.97
CA ASP A 177 22.22 9.86 -4.15
C ASP A 177 21.82 9.01 -2.93
N ALA A 178 20.62 9.23 -2.38
CA ALA A 178 20.08 8.41 -1.30
C ALA A 178 19.76 6.99 -1.78
N LEU A 179 19.16 6.86 -2.97
CA LEU A 179 18.92 5.56 -3.59
C LEU A 179 20.24 4.82 -3.83
N GLU A 180 21.28 5.49 -4.32
CA GLU A 180 22.60 4.89 -4.53
C GLU A 180 23.21 4.40 -3.21
N ARG A 181 23.14 5.19 -2.13
CA ARG A 181 23.61 4.78 -0.79
C ARG A 181 22.87 3.53 -0.29
N VAL A 182 21.54 3.53 -0.35
CA VAL A 182 20.72 2.40 0.11
C VAL A 182 21.01 1.14 -0.70
N THR A 183 21.00 1.25 -2.04
CA THR A 183 21.22 0.09 -2.92
C THR A 183 22.65 -0.45 -2.87
N SER A 184 23.65 0.42 -2.65
CA SER A 184 25.05 0.00 -2.47
C SER A 184 25.32 -0.65 -1.11
N ALA A 185 24.56 -0.29 -0.07
CA ALA A 185 24.69 -0.87 1.25
C ALA A 185 23.95 -2.22 1.38
N ALA A 186 22.90 -2.43 0.59
CA ALA A 186 22.05 -3.62 0.64
C ALA A 186 22.65 -4.84 -0.08
N TRP A 187 22.20 -6.04 0.29
CA TRP A 187 22.56 -7.27 -0.43
C TRP A 187 21.97 -7.29 -1.85
N ARG A 188 20.74 -6.81 -2.00
CA ARG A 188 19.97 -6.91 -3.24
C ARG A 188 18.97 -5.79 -3.39
N ASP A 189 18.92 -5.17 -4.56
CA ASP A 189 17.92 -4.17 -4.93
C ASP A 189 17.01 -4.64 -6.08
N ARG A 190 15.76 -4.18 -6.11
CA ARG A 190 14.83 -4.32 -7.24
C ARG A 190 13.91 -3.11 -7.33
N GLY A 191 13.45 -2.79 -8.54
CA GLY A 191 12.35 -1.84 -8.74
C GLY A 191 11.06 -2.60 -9.05
N TYR A 192 10.37 -3.13 -8.04
CA TYR A 192 9.09 -3.81 -8.27
C TYR A 192 7.95 -2.81 -8.49
N GLY A 193 7.95 -1.69 -7.75
CA GLY A 193 6.92 -0.65 -7.77
C GLY A 193 5.58 -1.05 -7.14
N ASP A 194 4.82 -0.03 -6.75
CA ASP A 194 3.40 -0.12 -6.39
C ASP A 194 3.18 -0.98 -5.11
N ALA A 195 1.96 -1.47 -4.84
CA ALA A 195 1.63 -2.16 -3.59
C ALA A 195 2.36 -3.50 -3.34
N TRP A 196 2.81 -4.21 -4.38
CA TRP A 196 3.37 -5.56 -4.25
C TRP A 196 4.60 -5.67 -3.35
N PRO A 197 5.67 -4.85 -3.50
CA PRO A 197 6.83 -4.89 -2.62
C PRO A 197 6.48 -4.69 -1.13
N TYR A 198 5.50 -3.86 -0.79
CA TYR A 198 5.04 -3.70 0.59
C TYR A 198 4.46 -5.00 1.15
N MET A 199 3.75 -5.77 0.32
CA MET A 199 3.21 -7.07 0.70
C MET A 199 4.31 -8.15 0.82
N LEU A 200 5.32 -8.10 -0.06
CA LEU A 200 6.51 -8.95 0.07
C LEU A 200 7.28 -8.65 1.37
N LEU A 201 7.38 -7.37 1.75
CA LEU A 201 7.95 -6.93 3.02
C LEU A 201 7.14 -7.45 4.21
N ALA A 202 5.81 -7.30 4.19
CA ALA A 202 4.94 -7.82 5.24
C ALA A 202 4.99 -9.36 5.37
N GLU A 203 5.39 -10.06 4.31
CA GLU A 203 5.67 -11.49 4.30
C GLU A 203 7.13 -11.85 4.68
N GLY A 204 7.96 -10.86 5.01
CA GLY A 204 9.35 -11.04 5.43
C GLY A 204 10.32 -11.40 4.31
N ARG A 205 10.02 -10.99 3.08
CA ARG A 205 10.88 -11.22 1.90
C ARG A 205 11.70 -10.00 1.48
N LEU A 206 11.37 -8.84 2.02
CA LEU A 206 12.07 -7.57 1.83
C LEU A 206 12.19 -6.86 3.17
N GLU A 207 13.20 -6.02 3.29
CA GLU A 207 13.51 -5.26 4.51
C GLU A 207 13.25 -3.76 4.34
N PHE A 208 13.12 -3.30 3.10
CA PHE A 208 12.94 -1.89 2.75
C PHE A 208 12.07 -1.77 1.51
N VAL A 209 11.09 -0.86 1.57
CA VAL A 209 10.37 -0.33 0.40
C VAL A 209 10.20 1.16 0.61
N ALA A 210 10.56 1.98 -0.38
CA ALA A 210 10.30 3.41 -0.34
C ALA A 210 9.94 4.00 -1.70
N GLU A 211 8.96 4.88 -1.68
CA GLU A 211 8.35 5.49 -2.86
C GLU A 211 8.02 6.97 -2.60
N PHE A 212 7.88 7.72 -3.69
CA PHE A 212 7.60 9.15 -3.72
C PHE A 212 6.41 9.41 -4.63
N ASP A 213 5.75 10.54 -4.41
CA ASP A 213 4.51 10.96 -5.07
C ASP A 213 3.27 10.11 -4.73
N VAL A 214 3.40 9.20 -3.76
CA VAL A 214 2.28 8.40 -3.25
C VAL A 214 1.23 9.27 -2.56
N LYS A 215 -0.03 9.05 -2.88
CA LYS A 215 -1.20 9.68 -2.27
C LYS A 215 -1.73 8.83 -1.11
N ARG A 216 -2.73 9.35 -0.41
CA ARG A 216 -3.32 8.63 0.73
C ARG A 216 -3.93 7.29 0.32
N TYR A 217 -4.54 7.22 -0.86
CA TYR A 217 -5.18 5.99 -1.36
C TYR A 217 -4.16 4.91 -1.71
N ASP A 218 -2.95 5.29 -2.17
CA ASP A 218 -1.84 4.36 -2.45
C ASP A 218 -1.30 3.66 -1.18
N ILE A 219 -1.34 4.34 -0.02
CA ILE A 219 -0.64 3.86 1.19
C ILE A 219 -1.57 3.41 2.33
N ALA A 220 -2.81 3.90 2.38
CA ALA A 220 -3.68 3.69 3.54
C ALA A 220 -3.93 2.20 3.82
N ALA A 221 -4.11 1.39 2.78
CA ALA A 221 -4.33 -0.05 2.94
C ALA A 221 -3.06 -0.81 3.35
N LEU A 222 -1.87 -0.28 3.01
CA LEU A 222 -0.58 -0.91 3.26
C LEU A 222 -0.20 -0.83 4.75
N ILE A 223 -0.49 0.32 5.38
CA ILE A 223 -0.09 0.65 6.76
C ILE A 223 -0.54 -0.40 7.79
N PRO A 224 -1.84 -0.75 7.93
CA PRO A 224 -2.26 -1.71 8.93
C PRO A 224 -1.71 -3.11 8.64
N ILE A 225 -1.49 -3.48 7.38
CA ILE A 225 -0.90 -4.76 7.01
C ILE A 225 0.57 -4.83 7.46
N VAL A 226 1.38 -3.81 7.12
CA VAL A 226 2.80 -3.77 7.49
C VAL A 226 2.95 -3.72 9.02
N ARG A 227 2.19 -2.87 9.71
CA ARG A 227 2.27 -2.74 11.17
C ARG A 227 1.84 -4.01 11.89
N GLU A 228 0.76 -4.65 11.47
CA GLU A 228 0.29 -5.90 12.09
C GLU A 228 1.15 -7.13 11.74
N ALA A 229 1.98 -7.04 10.69
CA ALA A 229 3.07 -7.97 10.40
C ALA A 229 4.31 -7.75 11.28
N GLY A 230 4.35 -6.67 12.08
CA GLY A 230 5.46 -6.30 12.95
C GLY A 230 6.49 -5.36 12.30
N GLY A 231 6.17 -4.81 11.12
CA GLY A 231 6.99 -3.81 10.46
C GLY A 231 6.73 -2.38 10.93
N GLU A 232 7.48 -1.46 10.35
CA GLU A 232 7.34 -0.02 10.58
C GLU A 232 7.04 0.68 9.25
N PHE A 233 6.16 1.68 9.30
CA PHE A 233 5.71 2.46 8.14
C PHE A 233 5.66 3.94 8.52
N THR A 234 6.39 4.76 7.77
CA THR A 234 6.51 6.22 7.92
C THR A 234 6.57 6.88 6.55
N ASP A 235 6.66 8.21 6.50
CA ASP A 235 7.18 8.94 5.34
C ASP A 235 8.72 8.82 5.25
N ILE A 236 9.32 9.34 4.16
CA ILE A 236 10.77 9.23 3.94
C ILE A 236 11.63 9.96 4.99
N ASP A 237 11.04 10.87 5.76
CA ASP A 237 11.68 11.65 6.81
C ASP A 237 11.42 11.07 8.22
N GLY A 238 10.63 9.99 8.31
CA GLY A 238 10.29 9.29 9.56
C GLY A 238 9.01 9.80 10.24
N GLY A 239 8.19 10.60 9.55
CA GLY A 239 6.88 11.05 10.05
C GLY A 239 5.76 10.02 9.86
N ASP A 240 4.66 10.17 10.60
CA ASP A 240 3.49 9.26 10.58
C ASP A 240 2.31 9.81 9.74
N GLY A 241 2.58 10.78 8.85
CA GLY A 241 1.56 11.46 8.07
C GLY A 241 1.20 10.73 6.79
N LEU A 242 -0.09 10.71 6.41
CA LEU A 242 -0.55 10.19 5.11
C LEU A 242 -0.36 11.19 3.95
N ASP A 243 0.01 12.43 4.25
CA ASP A 243 0.07 13.56 3.30
C ASP A 243 1.47 13.90 2.81
N ALA A 244 2.48 13.14 3.23
CA ALA A 244 3.89 13.47 3.01
C ALA A 244 4.37 13.26 1.56
N LEU A 245 3.52 12.74 0.66
CA LEU A 245 3.86 12.38 -0.72
C LEU A 245 5.08 11.47 -0.83
N SER A 246 5.33 10.67 0.20
CA SER A 246 6.40 9.68 0.26
C SER A 246 6.04 8.61 1.27
N SER A 247 6.66 7.44 1.12
CA SER A 247 6.52 6.35 2.08
C SER A 247 7.84 5.62 2.27
N LEU A 248 7.99 5.06 3.46
CA LEU A 248 9.06 4.16 3.86
C LEU A 248 8.46 3.05 4.72
N ALA A 249 8.51 1.82 4.21
CA ALA A 249 8.20 0.61 4.98
C ALA A 249 9.47 -0.21 5.22
N THR A 250 9.62 -0.73 6.43
CA THR A 250 10.74 -1.62 6.79
C THR A 250 10.29 -2.74 7.71
N ASN A 251 11.17 -3.70 7.99
CA ASN A 251 10.94 -4.73 9.00
C ASN A 251 11.02 -4.23 10.47
N GLY A 252 11.05 -2.91 10.68
CA GLY A 252 11.20 -2.26 11.99
C GLY A 252 12.64 -2.22 12.47
N ARG A 253 13.33 -3.37 12.54
CA ARG A 253 14.74 -3.46 12.99
C ARG A 253 15.67 -2.55 12.18
N LEU A 254 15.43 -2.46 10.88
CA LEU A 254 16.24 -1.68 9.95
C LEU A 254 15.67 -0.29 9.65
N HIS A 255 14.57 0.13 10.30
CA HIS A 255 13.95 1.43 10.00
C HIS A 255 14.91 2.59 10.22
N ARG A 256 15.51 2.66 11.42
CA ARG A 256 16.47 3.71 11.75
C ARG A 256 17.75 3.63 10.90
N PRO A 257 18.41 2.46 10.73
CA PRO A 257 19.55 2.32 9.82
C PRO A 257 19.27 2.84 8.40
N PHE A 258 18.10 2.55 7.83
CA PHE A 258 17.74 3.04 6.50
C PHE A 258 17.46 4.55 6.48
N LEU A 259 16.80 5.11 7.50
CA LEU A 259 16.66 6.56 7.61
C LEU A 259 18.02 7.26 7.69
N ASP A 260 18.99 6.72 8.42
CA ASP A 260 20.32 7.30 8.50
C ASP A 260 21.04 7.24 7.14
N LEU A 261 20.89 6.15 6.37
CA LEU A 261 21.41 6.07 5.00
C LEU A 261 20.74 7.06 4.04
N ILE A 262 19.42 7.21 4.12
CA ILE A 262 18.66 8.14 3.28
C ILE A 262 19.14 9.59 3.55
N HIS A 263 19.28 9.95 4.81
CA HIS A 263 19.61 11.31 5.26
C HIS A 263 21.10 11.61 5.37
N ASP A 264 21.95 10.66 4.96
CA ASP A 264 23.42 10.75 5.08
C ASP A 264 23.87 11.11 6.50
N ARG A 265 23.20 10.52 7.49
CA ARG A 265 23.57 10.64 8.90
C ARG A 265 24.63 9.58 9.18
N LEU A 266 25.86 10.03 9.42
CA LEU A 266 26.91 9.15 9.90
C LEU A 266 26.44 8.49 11.21
N PRO A 267 26.69 7.17 11.41
CA PRO A 267 26.38 6.54 12.68
C PRO A 267 27.14 7.29 13.79
N GLU A 268 26.42 7.68 14.86
CA GLU A 268 27.05 8.22 16.05
C GLU A 268 28.10 7.21 16.52
N THR A 269 29.36 7.64 16.58
CA THR A 269 30.45 6.77 17.03
C THR A 269 30.20 6.44 18.50
N PRO A 270 30.25 5.16 18.92
CA PRO A 270 29.95 4.76 20.29
C PRO A 270 30.88 5.35 21.34
#